data_AF-A0A7I7VXG9-F1
#
_entry.id   AF-A0A7I7VXG9-F1
#
_cell.length_a   1.000
_cell.length_b   1.000
_cell.length_c   1.000
_cell.angle_alpha   90.00
_cell.angle_beta   90.00
_cell.angle_gamma   90.00
#
_symmetry.space_group_name_H-M   'P 1'
#
loop_
_entity.id
_entity.type
_entity.pdbx_description
1 polymer ?
#
loop_
_entity_poly.entity_id
_entity_poly.type
_entity_poly.pdbx_seq_one_letter_code
_entity_poly.pdbx_strand_id
1 'polypeptide(L)' 'MPLLPVVVDEPALTWPRAGDVASVDAPLAGYVPLDVEVTILCAVATGASGSDRLVLATIPPATA' A
#
# COMPACT_ATOMS: atom_id res chain seq x y z
N MET A 1 -9.35 36.19 -6.65
CA MET A 1 -10.17 35.89 -5.46
C MET A 1 -9.92 34.44 -5.08
N PRO A 2 -9.06 34.15 -4.09
CA PRO A 2 -8.48 32.80 -3.86
C PRO A 2 -9.23 31.93 -2.83
N LEU A 3 -10.32 32.43 -2.24
CA LEU A 3 -11.02 31.78 -1.12
C LEU A 3 -12.38 31.17 -1.51
N LEU A 4 -12.68 31.09 -2.81
CA LEU A 4 -13.87 30.40 -3.25
C LEU A 4 -13.68 28.88 -3.13
N PRO A 5 -14.73 28.11 -2.82
CA PRO A 5 -14.65 26.66 -2.76
C PRO A 5 -14.19 26.05 -4.08
N VAL A 6 -13.44 24.97 -3.98
CA VAL A 6 -13.00 24.15 -5.12
C VAL A 6 -13.33 22.69 -4.84
N VAL A 7 -13.39 21.90 -5.92
CA VAL A 7 -13.51 20.45 -5.84
C VAL A 7 -12.11 19.86 -5.94
N VAL A 8 -11.80 18.91 -5.07
CA VAL A 8 -10.52 18.19 -5.04
C VAL A 8 -10.84 16.71 -5.10
N ASP A 9 -10.17 15.98 -5.99
CA ASP A 9 -10.26 14.52 -6.05
C ASP A 9 -9.29 13.91 -5.03
N GLU A 10 -9.78 12.94 -4.26
CA GLU A 10 -9.00 12.25 -3.21
C GLU A 10 -8.82 10.77 -3.61
N PRO A 11 -7.80 10.45 -4.43
CA PRO A 11 -7.56 9.07 -4.83
C PRO A 11 -7.07 8.23 -3.65
N ALA A 12 -7.62 7.02 -3.53
CA ALA A 12 -7.20 6.03 -2.53
C ALA A 12 -6.84 4.69 -3.19
N LEU A 13 -5.85 4.00 -2.63
CA LEU A 13 -5.47 2.66 -3.02
C LEU A 13 -5.90 1.66 -1.94
N THR A 14 -6.81 0.75 -2.30
CA THR A 14 -7.22 -0.37 -1.44
C THR A 14 -6.65 -1.68 -1.95
N TRP A 15 -5.93 -2.38 -1.09
CA TRP A 15 -5.41 -3.72 -1.29
C TRP A 15 -5.68 -4.53 -0.02
N PRO A 16 -6.01 -5.83 -0.08
CA PRO A 16 -6.10 -6.70 -1.26
C PRO A 16 -7.32 -6.39 -2.13
N ARG A 17 -7.24 -6.64 -3.46
CA ARG A 17 -8.38 -6.44 -4.37
C ARG A 17 -8.96 -7.80 -4.78
N ALA A 18 -10.28 -7.95 -4.64
CA ALA A 18 -11.01 -9.16 -5.02
C ALA A 18 -10.50 -10.46 -4.35
N GLY A 19 -9.92 -10.35 -3.15
CA GLY A 19 -9.35 -11.48 -2.42
C GLY A 19 -7.98 -11.94 -2.91
N ASP A 20 -7.39 -11.25 -3.90
CA ASP A 20 -6.05 -11.52 -4.41
C ASP A 20 -5.00 -10.69 -3.67
N VAL A 21 -3.97 -11.37 -3.17
CA VAL A 21 -2.83 -10.80 -2.44
C VAL A 21 -1.59 -10.60 -3.32
N ALA A 22 -1.74 -10.73 -4.64
CA ALA A 22 -0.69 -10.42 -5.60
C ALA A 22 -0.18 -8.97 -5.42
N SER A 23 1.11 -8.78 -5.70
CA SER A 23 1.75 -7.47 -5.73
C SER A 23 1.09 -6.57 -6.78
N VAL A 24 0.96 -5.29 -6.45
CA VAL A 24 0.40 -4.26 -7.34
C VAL A 24 1.42 -3.15 -7.51
N ASP A 25 1.52 -2.63 -8.73
CA ASP A 25 2.27 -1.42 -9.02
C ASP A 25 1.33 -0.21 -9.10
N ALA A 26 1.52 0.74 -8.19
CA ALA A 26 0.80 2.02 -8.13
C ALA A 26 1.79 3.17 -7.87
N PRO A 27 2.65 3.51 -8.86
CA PRO A 27 3.67 4.53 -8.68
C PRO A 27 3.04 5.91 -8.46
N LEU A 28 3.32 6.51 -7.30
CA LEU A 28 2.82 7.83 -6.93
C LEU A 28 3.67 8.93 -7.57
N ALA A 29 3.04 9.89 -8.24
CA ALA A 29 3.74 11.04 -8.81
C ALA A 29 4.40 11.91 -7.71
N GLY A 30 3.80 11.98 -6.52
CA GLY A 30 4.33 12.72 -5.37
C GLY A 30 5.38 11.96 -4.54
N TYR A 31 5.71 10.72 -4.92
CA TYR A 31 6.64 9.80 -4.21
C TYR A 31 6.28 9.43 -2.76
N VAL A 32 5.30 10.10 -2.14
CA VAL A 32 4.81 9.80 -0.79
C VAL A 32 3.28 9.90 -0.75
N PRO A 33 2.58 8.96 -0.10
CA PRO A 33 1.15 9.09 0.17
C PRO A 33 0.89 10.11 1.27
N LEU A 34 -0.31 10.69 1.30
CA LEU A 34 -0.73 11.57 2.40
C LEU A 34 -0.93 10.80 3.70
N ASP A 35 -1.51 9.59 3.61
CA ASP A 35 -1.76 8.68 4.73
C ASP A 35 -1.60 7.22 4.27
N VAL A 36 -1.23 6.34 5.20
CA VAL A 36 -1.16 4.88 4.99
C VAL A 36 -1.69 4.18 6.23
N GLU A 37 -2.79 3.45 6.05
CA GLU A 37 -3.34 2.55 7.06
C GLU A 37 -3.21 1.10 6.61
N VAL A 38 -2.66 0.26 7.49
CA VAL A 38 -2.46 -1.17 7.23
C VAL A 38 -2.83 -1.96 8.48
N THR A 39 -3.69 -2.95 8.31
CA THR A 39 -3.99 -3.94 9.35
C THR A 39 -3.52 -5.33 8.91
N ILE A 40 -2.62 -5.93 9.69
CA ILE A 40 -2.10 -7.28 9.44
C ILE A 40 -2.54 -8.20 10.58
N LEU A 41 -3.19 -9.32 10.25
CA LEU A 41 -3.56 -10.32 11.23
C LEU A 41 -2.32 -11.09 11.71
N CYS A 42 -2.21 -11.32 13.02
CA CYS A 42 -1.07 -12.02 13.62
C CYS A 42 -0.80 -13.39 12.98
N ALA A 43 -1.86 -14.12 12.59
CA ALA A 43 -1.73 -15.42 11.92
C ALA A 43 -0.93 -15.33 10.61
N VAL A 44 -1.09 -14.24 9.85
CA VAL A 44 -0.35 -14.00 8.60
C VAL A 44 1.13 -13.74 8.92
N ALA A 45 1.41 -12.91 9.92
CA ALA A 45 2.77 -12.62 10.34
C ALA A 45 3.52 -13.86 10.86
N THR A 46 2.83 -14.74 11.61
CA THR A 46 3.43 -15.99 12.10
C THR A 46 3.56 -17.07 11.03
N GLY A 47 2.74 -17.00 9.97
CA GLY A 47 2.79 -17.94 8.85
C GLY A 47 3.95 -17.66 7.89
N ALA A 48 4.41 -16.41 7.81
CA ALA A 48 5.56 -16.01 7.00
C ALA A 48 6.86 -16.62 7.56
N SER A 49 7.39 -17.64 6.90
CA SER A 49 8.58 -18.38 7.33
C SER A 49 9.51 -18.70 6.15
N GLY A 50 10.81 -18.92 6.44
CA GLY A 50 11.81 -19.19 5.41
C GLY A 50 12.13 -17.99 4.51
N SER A 51 12.31 -18.23 3.21
CA SER A 51 12.56 -17.22 2.18
C SER A 51 11.38 -16.27 1.95
N ASP A 52 10.20 -16.55 2.53
CA ASP A 52 8.94 -15.82 2.35
C ASP A 52 8.60 -14.98 3.59
N ARG A 53 9.61 -14.29 4.14
CA ARG A 53 9.48 -13.51 5.39
C ARG A 53 8.93 -12.09 5.16
N LEU A 54 8.77 -11.67 3.91
CA LEU A 54 8.26 -10.35 3.57
C LEU A 54 6.74 -10.36 3.56
N VAL A 55 6.13 -9.83 4.62
CA VAL A 55 4.66 -9.77 4.72
C VAL A 55 4.07 -8.62 3.90
N LEU A 56 4.71 -7.45 3.94
CA LEU A 56 4.27 -6.27 3.19
C LEU A 56 5.47 -5.34 2.95
N ALA A 57 5.53 -4.76 1.75
CA ALA A 57 6.42 -3.65 1.44
C ALA A 57 5.75 -2.70 0.44
N THR A 58 6.09 -1.42 0.54
CA THR A 58 5.66 -0.37 -0.41
C THR A 58 6.70 -0.08 -1.48
N ILE A 59 7.82 -0.80 -1.44
CA ILE A 59 8.87 -0.81 -2.46
C ILE A 59 9.29 -2.26 -2.72
N PRO A 60 9.81 -2.58 -3.91
CA PRO A 60 10.36 -3.89 -4.17
C PRO A 60 11.46 -4.26 -3.17
N PRO A 61 11.53 -5.52 -2.70
CA PRO A 61 12.64 -5.96 -1.88
C PRO A 61 13.96 -5.84 -2.65
N ALA A 62 15.02 -5.49 -1.95
CA ALA A 62 16.36 -5.52 -2.53
C ALA A 62 16.66 -6.95 -2.99
N THR A 63 16.96 -7.13 -4.27
CA THR A 63 17.57 -8.35 -4.79
C THR A 63 18.98 -8.44 -4.21
N ALA A 64 19.27 -9.50 -3.47
CA ALA A 64 20.64 -9.81 -3.04
C ALA A 64 21.51 -10.22 -4.23
#